data_AF-Q2VZD4-F1
#
_entry.id   AF-Q2VZD4-F1
#
_cell.length_a   1.000
_cell.length_b   1.000
_cell.length_c   1.000
_cell.angle_alpha   90.00
_cell.angle_beta   90.00
_cell.angle_gamma   90.00
#
_symmetry.space_group_name_H-M   'P 1'
#
loop_
_entity.id
_entity.type
_entity.pdbx_description
1 polymer ?
#
loop_
_entity_poly.entity_id
_entity_poly.type
_entity_poly.pdbx_seq_one_letter_code
_entity_poly.pdbx_strand_id
1 'polypeptide(L)'
;MRGMTQHSETTRTRTQRTDRIEARANGVLGDCRRAFHAFGDLDELAENLRILSLNAELAAGRAGDKGKAVRALTQYTRELVNRLAQIQGEMHSLRGRTFAFSSTILWALMQLNLFERACHLMDEDAGPRHSRDCGNRAFADLMSMLVDTLDGMANAVNDLARRTHAVEEVVSQSDSIATNIAIEAAAAGVHEKEFRTVSDTMRTYVDDLRQMIDEASDAVRRAAEKGAALRRIGLDALDELHRNS
;
A
#
# COMPACT_ATOMS: atom_id res chain seq x y z
N MET A 1 5.54 -63.78 6.20
CA MET A 1 5.88 -62.73 5.21
C MET A 1 4.84 -61.61 5.28
N ARG A 2 5.17 -60.50 5.93
CA ARG A 2 4.52 -59.19 5.76
C ARG A 2 5.61 -58.14 5.92
N GLY A 3 6.06 -57.58 4.81
CA GLY A 3 6.96 -56.44 4.79
C GLY A 3 6.16 -55.17 5.03
N MET A 4 6.44 -54.48 6.13
CA MET A 4 6.04 -53.09 6.34
C MET A 4 7.02 -52.21 5.57
N THR A 5 6.55 -51.60 4.48
CA THR A 5 7.22 -50.48 3.82
C THR A 5 7.00 -49.23 4.66
N GLN A 6 8.01 -48.85 5.45
CA GLN A 6 8.10 -47.52 6.05
C GLN A 6 8.27 -46.50 4.91
N HIS A 7 7.24 -45.70 4.67
CA HIS A 7 7.38 -44.44 3.95
C HIS A 7 8.18 -43.49 4.83
N SER A 8 9.46 -43.31 4.49
CA SER A 8 10.29 -42.27 5.09
C SER A 8 9.83 -40.93 4.52
N GLU A 9 9.02 -40.21 5.29
CA GLU A 9 8.67 -38.82 5.02
C GLU A 9 9.96 -37.99 4.93
N THR A 10 10.32 -37.62 3.71
CA THR A 10 11.46 -36.75 3.42
C THR A 10 11.10 -35.36 3.92
N THR A 11 11.46 -35.08 5.16
CA THR A 11 11.28 -33.77 5.79
C THR A 11 12.10 -32.76 4.98
N ARG A 12 11.40 -31.85 4.29
CA ARG A 12 11.94 -30.77 3.46
C ARG A 12 12.92 -29.91 4.27
N THR A 13 14.21 -30.01 4.01
CA THR A 13 15.20 -29.08 4.56
C THR A 13 15.21 -27.79 3.73
N ARG A 14 14.28 -26.88 4.02
CA ARG A 14 14.41 -25.47 3.63
C ARG A 14 15.60 -24.88 4.39
N THR A 15 16.42 -24.03 3.75
CA THR A 15 17.46 -23.32 4.50
C THR A 15 16.82 -22.22 5.35
N GLN A 16 17.33 -21.99 6.57
CA GLN A 16 16.81 -20.96 7.47
C GLN A 16 16.89 -19.54 6.88
N ARG A 17 17.77 -19.31 5.90
CA ARG A 17 18.01 -18.00 5.28
C ARG A 17 16.90 -17.63 4.29
N THR A 18 16.64 -18.46 3.28
CA THR A 18 15.61 -18.18 2.28
C THR A 18 14.21 -18.14 2.90
N ASP A 19 13.93 -18.99 3.89
CA ASP A 19 12.65 -18.95 4.62
C ASP A 19 12.40 -17.62 5.35
N ARG A 20 13.46 -17.04 5.94
CA ARG A 20 13.36 -15.75 6.63
C ARG A 20 13.12 -14.60 5.65
N ILE A 21 13.75 -14.66 4.47
CA ILE A 21 13.56 -13.67 3.41
C ILE A 21 12.13 -13.79 2.85
N GLU A 22 11.69 -15.01 2.54
CA GLU A 22 10.35 -15.31 2.01
C GLU A 22 9.24 -14.86 2.97
N ALA A 23 9.34 -15.22 4.26
CA ALA A 23 8.34 -14.82 5.25
C ALA A 23 8.23 -13.30 5.41
N ARG A 24 9.37 -12.59 5.38
CA ARG A 24 9.39 -11.13 5.45
C ARG A 24 8.86 -10.48 4.19
N ALA A 25 9.23 -11.00 3.02
CA ALA A 25 8.71 -10.54 1.74
C ALA A 25 7.19 -10.63 1.72
N ASN A 26 6.63 -11.81 2.01
CA ASN A 26 5.19 -12.02 2.12
C ASN A 26 4.53 -11.06 3.13
N GLY A 27 5.22 -10.75 4.24
CA GLY A 27 4.80 -9.74 5.19
C GLY A 27 4.66 -8.34 4.59
N VAL A 28 5.67 -7.88 3.85
CA VAL A 28 5.65 -6.59 3.13
C VAL A 28 4.52 -6.57 2.09
N LEU A 29 4.43 -7.61 1.25
CA LEU A 29 3.43 -7.69 0.19
C LEU A 29 2.00 -7.65 0.76
N GLY A 30 1.78 -8.35 1.87
CA GLY A 30 0.50 -8.35 2.57
C GLY A 30 0.13 -6.99 3.15
N ASP A 31 1.09 -6.25 3.71
CA ASP A 31 0.86 -4.90 4.21
C ASP A 31 0.59 -3.90 3.07
N CYS A 32 1.36 -3.95 1.96
CA CYS A 32 1.09 -3.12 0.79
C CYS A 32 -0.34 -3.35 0.24
N ARG A 33 -0.76 -4.61 0.14
CA ARG A 33 -2.11 -4.95 -0.32
C ARG A 33 -3.19 -4.41 0.60
N ARG A 34 -2.99 -4.50 1.93
CA ARG A 34 -3.93 -3.91 2.91
C ARG A 34 -4.03 -2.39 2.74
N ALA A 35 -2.90 -1.71 2.59
CA ALA A 35 -2.89 -0.26 2.40
C ALA A 35 -3.67 0.17 1.14
N PHE A 36 -3.51 -0.52 0.02
CA PHE A 36 -4.31 -0.24 -1.18
C PHE A 36 -5.79 -0.59 -1.03
N HIS A 37 -6.11 -1.63 -0.25
CA HIS A 37 -7.49 -2.02 -0.01
C HIS A 37 -8.24 -1.00 0.86
N ALA A 38 -7.56 -0.37 1.82
CA ALA A 38 -8.16 0.69 2.64
C ALA A 38 -8.68 1.87 1.80
N PHE A 39 -8.08 2.14 0.65
CA PHE A 39 -8.54 3.16 -0.31
C PHE A 39 -9.44 2.60 -1.43
N GLY A 40 -10.01 1.39 -1.25
CA GLY A 40 -10.85 0.74 -2.25
C GLY A 40 -12.06 1.56 -2.65
N ASP A 41 -12.67 2.26 -1.68
CA ASP A 41 -13.92 3.00 -1.85
C ASP A 41 -13.70 4.51 -2.03
N LEU A 42 -12.44 4.94 -2.22
CA LEU A 42 -12.09 6.36 -2.36
C LEU A 42 -12.75 7.01 -3.59
N ASP A 43 -12.94 6.25 -4.66
CA ASP A 43 -13.61 6.70 -5.90
C ASP A 43 -15.08 7.02 -5.65
N GLU A 44 -15.78 6.10 -5.00
CA GLU A 44 -17.19 6.27 -4.64
C GLU A 44 -17.36 7.45 -3.69
N LEU A 45 -16.48 7.58 -2.70
CA LEU A 45 -16.54 8.69 -1.75
C LEU A 45 -16.27 10.05 -2.43
N ALA A 46 -15.33 10.12 -3.36
CA ALA A 46 -15.07 11.33 -4.14
C ALA A 46 -16.28 11.74 -4.98
N GLU A 47 -16.97 10.79 -5.60
CA GLU A 47 -18.20 11.07 -6.35
C GLU A 47 -19.37 11.45 -5.42
N ASN A 48 -19.50 10.81 -4.26
CA ASN A 48 -20.50 11.18 -3.25
C ASN A 48 -20.29 12.62 -2.74
N LEU A 49 -19.04 13.02 -2.51
CA LEU A 49 -18.66 14.40 -2.18
C LEU A 49 -18.99 15.38 -3.31
N ARG A 50 -18.79 14.97 -4.56
CA ARG A 50 -19.14 15.76 -5.75
C ARG A 50 -20.64 16.02 -5.83
N ILE A 51 -21.45 14.98 -5.64
CA ILE A 51 -22.92 15.05 -5.64
C ILE A 51 -23.40 15.94 -4.49
N LEU A 52 -22.84 15.76 -3.28
CA LEU A 52 -23.14 16.61 -2.14
C LEU A 52 -22.84 18.07 -2.43
N SER A 53 -21.66 18.37 -3.00
CA SER A 53 -21.26 19.71 -3.38
C SER A 53 -22.24 20.35 -4.38
N LEU A 54 -22.75 19.59 -5.34
CA LEU A 54 -23.75 20.07 -6.30
C LEU A 54 -25.09 20.37 -5.62
N ASN A 55 -25.57 19.47 -4.78
CA ASN A 55 -26.83 19.63 -4.05
C ASN A 55 -26.78 20.83 -3.10
N ALA A 56 -25.65 21.01 -2.41
CA ALA A 56 -25.37 22.14 -1.56
C ALA A 56 -25.35 23.46 -2.34
N GLU A 57 -24.77 23.48 -3.53
CA GLU A 57 -24.77 24.67 -4.39
C GLU A 57 -26.18 25.06 -4.83
N LEU A 58 -27.02 24.08 -5.19
CA LEU A 58 -28.42 24.32 -5.54
C LEU A 58 -29.22 24.87 -4.35
N ALA A 59 -29.04 24.30 -3.15
CA ALA A 59 -29.64 24.80 -1.92
C ALA A 59 -29.19 26.25 -1.62
N ALA A 60 -27.90 26.52 -1.78
CA ALA A 60 -27.33 27.86 -1.67
C ALA A 60 -27.89 28.82 -2.74
N GLY A 61 -28.20 28.31 -3.94
CA GLY A 61 -28.96 29.00 -4.98
C GLY A 61 -30.34 29.48 -4.49
N ARG A 62 -31.13 28.54 -3.96
CA ARG A 62 -32.47 28.79 -3.44
C ARG A 62 -32.49 29.76 -2.26
N ALA A 63 -31.45 29.72 -1.42
CA ALA A 63 -31.32 30.59 -0.26
C ALA A 63 -30.93 32.05 -0.59
N GLY A 64 -30.67 32.37 -1.86
CA GLY A 64 -30.34 33.72 -2.30
C GLY A 64 -29.10 34.28 -1.58
N ASP A 65 -29.26 35.43 -0.91
CA ASP A 65 -28.17 36.08 -0.17
C ASP A 65 -27.65 35.24 1.00
N LYS A 66 -28.51 34.45 1.64
CA LYS A 66 -28.12 33.57 2.75
C LYS A 66 -27.27 32.39 2.32
N GLY A 67 -27.29 32.03 1.04
CA GLY A 67 -26.48 30.94 0.49
C GLY A 67 -25.13 31.38 -0.09
N LYS A 68 -24.78 32.67 -0.09
CA LYS A 68 -23.55 33.17 -0.74
C LYS A 68 -22.28 32.50 -0.19
N ALA A 69 -22.13 32.42 1.13
CA ALA A 69 -20.98 31.80 1.77
C ALA A 69 -20.92 30.29 1.50
N VAL A 70 -22.06 29.59 1.65
CA VAL A 70 -22.17 28.15 1.34
C VAL A 70 -21.81 27.87 -0.13
N ARG A 71 -22.22 28.74 -1.07
CA ARG A 71 -21.83 28.62 -2.48
C ARG A 71 -20.32 28.70 -2.66
N ALA A 72 -19.63 29.62 -2.00
CA ALA A 72 -18.17 29.68 -2.04
C ALA A 72 -17.53 28.39 -1.46
N LEU A 73 -18.04 27.90 -0.33
CA LEU A 73 -17.59 26.64 0.30
C LEU A 73 -17.77 25.42 -0.62
N THR A 74 -18.83 25.37 -1.41
CA THR A 74 -19.01 24.31 -2.41
C THR A 74 -18.00 24.36 -3.55
N GLN A 75 -17.49 25.53 -3.93
CA GLN A 75 -16.42 25.63 -4.92
C GLN A 75 -15.11 25.04 -4.37
N TYR A 76 -14.78 25.31 -3.11
CA TYR A 76 -13.64 24.65 -2.45
C TYR A 76 -13.85 23.14 -2.36
N THR A 77 -15.07 22.68 -2.07
CA THR A 77 -15.40 21.25 -2.04
C THR A 77 -15.12 20.57 -3.38
N ARG A 78 -15.45 21.22 -4.51
CA ARG A 78 -15.10 20.71 -5.86
C ARG A 78 -13.61 20.60 -6.10
N GLU A 79 -12.83 21.57 -5.60
CA GLU A 79 -11.38 21.50 -5.70
C GLU A 79 -10.84 20.30 -4.92
N LEU A 80 -11.36 20.03 -3.72
CA LEU A 80 -11.01 18.85 -2.94
C LEU A 80 -11.36 17.54 -3.65
N VAL A 81 -12.55 17.45 -4.25
CA VAL A 81 -12.96 16.30 -5.07
C VAL A 81 -11.98 16.06 -6.22
N ASN A 82 -11.58 17.11 -6.95
CA ASN A 82 -10.61 16.99 -8.03
C ASN A 82 -9.24 16.50 -7.53
N ARG A 83 -8.81 16.98 -6.35
CA ARG A 83 -7.58 16.50 -5.71
C ARG A 83 -7.68 15.02 -5.30
N LEU A 84 -8.81 14.58 -4.75
CA LEU A 84 -9.03 13.17 -4.41
C LEU A 84 -8.98 12.29 -5.66
N ALA A 85 -9.64 12.68 -6.75
CA ALA A 85 -9.62 11.96 -8.01
C ALA A 85 -8.19 11.85 -8.59
N GLN A 86 -7.39 12.91 -8.48
CA GLN A 86 -5.98 12.88 -8.87
C GLN A 86 -5.17 11.89 -8.00
N ILE A 87 -5.30 11.98 -6.67
CA ILE A 87 -4.60 11.10 -5.73
C ILE A 87 -4.96 9.64 -6.00
N GLN A 88 -6.24 9.36 -6.23
CA GLN A 88 -6.73 8.03 -6.60
C GLN A 88 -6.08 7.52 -7.89
N GLY A 89 -6.01 8.33 -8.95
CA GLY A 89 -5.35 7.94 -10.20
C GLY A 89 -3.87 7.58 -9.99
N GLU A 90 -3.18 8.36 -9.17
CA GLU A 90 -1.79 8.10 -8.78
C GLU A 90 -1.65 6.83 -7.93
N MET A 91 -2.57 6.58 -7.00
CA MET A 91 -2.63 5.34 -6.21
C MET A 91 -2.86 4.11 -7.08
N HIS A 92 -3.69 4.21 -8.13
CA HIS A 92 -3.92 3.11 -9.07
C HIS A 92 -2.64 2.75 -9.85
N SER A 93 -1.93 3.75 -10.35
CA SER A 93 -0.63 3.55 -11.01
C SER A 93 0.41 2.94 -10.05
N LEU A 94 0.45 3.45 -8.81
CA LEU A 94 1.34 2.94 -7.78
C LEU A 94 1.02 1.49 -7.39
N ARG A 95 -0.26 1.13 -7.30
CA ARG A 95 -0.71 -0.25 -7.07
C ARG A 95 -0.21 -1.19 -8.17
N GLY A 96 -0.33 -0.78 -9.44
CA GLY A 96 0.19 -1.55 -10.58
C GLY A 96 1.70 -1.79 -10.48
N ARG A 97 2.50 -0.75 -10.21
CA ARG A 97 3.96 -0.87 -9.99
C ARG A 97 4.29 -1.81 -8.82
N THR A 98 3.56 -1.67 -7.71
CA THR A 98 3.74 -2.49 -6.50
C THR A 98 3.44 -3.98 -6.77
N PHE A 99 2.43 -4.29 -7.58
CA PHE A 99 2.11 -5.66 -7.95
C PHE A 99 3.14 -6.26 -8.93
N ALA A 100 3.71 -5.45 -9.81
CA ALA A 100 4.83 -5.87 -10.64
C ALA A 100 6.04 -6.25 -9.78
N PHE A 101 6.45 -5.39 -8.84
CA PHE A 101 7.53 -5.69 -7.89
C PHE A 101 7.23 -6.93 -7.04
N SER A 102 5.99 -7.06 -6.55
CA SER A 102 5.54 -8.26 -5.81
C SER A 102 5.77 -9.53 -6.60
N SER A 103 5.42 -9.53 -7.89
CA SER A 103 5.55 -10.69 -8.78
C SER A 103 7.02 -11.05 -9.01
N THR A 104 7.87 -10.05 -9.25
CA THR A 104 9.32 -10.25 -9.41
C THR A 104 9.98 -10.77 -8.13
N ILE A 105 9.60 -10.24 -6.96
CA ILE A 105 10.10 -10.71 -5.66
C ILE A 105 9.73 -12.18 -5.46
N LEU A 106 8.46 -12.55 -5.67
CA LEU A 106 8.01 -13.94 -5.50
C LEU A 106 8.72 -14.89 -6.47
N TRP A 107 8.90 -14.47 -7.71
CA TRP A 107 9.66 -15.25 -8.69
C TRP A 107 11.11 -15.44 -8.26
N ALA A 108 11.80 -14.37 -7.84
CA ALA A 108 13.18 -14.44 -7.39
C ALA A 108 13.33 -15.36 -6.16
N LEU A 109 12.40 -15.30 -5.21
CA LEU A 109 12.38 -16.19 -4.04
C LEU A 109 12.21 -17.66 -4.42
N MET A 110 11.32 -17.95 -5.38
CA MET A 110 11.15 -19.30 -5.91
C MET A 110 12.44 -19.81 -6.56
N GLN A 111 13.12 -18.97 -7.35
CA GLN A 111 14.40 -19.32 -7.97
C GLN A 111 15.48 -19.57 -6.92
N LEU A 112 15.61 -18.71 -5.92
CA LEU A 112 16.57 -18.89 -4.82
C LEU A 112 16.34 -20.22 -4.09
N ASN A 113 15.07 -20.58 -3.82
CA ASN A 113 14.74 -21.85 -3.17
C ASN A 113 15.13 -23.07 -4.03
N LEU A 114 14.83 -23.04 -5.33
CA LEU A 114 15.24 -24.10 -6.26
C LEU A 114 16.76 -24.22 -6.34
N PHE A 115 17.44 -23.08 -6.32
CA PHE A 115 18.88 -23.00 -6.42
C PHE A 115 19.59 -23.57 -5.20
N GLU A 116 19.19 -23.15 -3.99
CA GLU A 116 19.72 -23.70 -2.74
C GLU A 116 19.55 -25.22 -2.68
N ARG A 117 18.41 -25.73 -3.14
CA ARG A 117 18.14 -27.17 -3.20
C ARG A 117 19.06 -27.88 -4.19
N ALA A 118 19.30 -27.29 -5.35
CA ALA A 118 20.22 -27.84 -6.33
C ALA A 118 21.65 -27.87 -5.78
N CYS A 119 22.12 -26.78 -5.16
CA CYS A 119 23.44 -26.73 -4.51
C CYS A 119 23.58 -27.78 -3.41
N HIS A 120 22.57 -27.97 -2.55
CA HIS A 120 22.62 -28.98 -1.49
C HIS A 120 22.77 -30.41 -2.06
N LEU A 121 22.05 -30.74 -3.14
CA LEU A 121 22.19 -32.04 -3.82
C LEU A 121 23.58 -32.21 -4.44
N MET A 122 24.18 -31.13 -4.94
CA MET A 122 25.53 -31.12 -5.51
C MET A 122 26.65 -31.10 -4.45
N ASP A 123 26.32 -30.84 -3.17
CA ASP A 123 27.28 -30.90 -2.07
C ASP A 123 27.40 -32.29 -1.45
N GLU A 124 26.37 -33.12 -1.57
CA GLU A 124 26.35 -34.52 -1.15
C GLU A 124 27.15 -35.43 -2.09
N ASP A 125 27.12 -35.15 -3.40
CA ASP A 125 28.04 -35.73 -4.37
C ASP A 125 29.29 -34.86 -4.42
N ALA A 126 30.50 -35.40 -4.26
CA ALA A 126 31.75 -34.63 -4.30
C ALA A 126 32.06 -34.08 -5.72
N GLY A 127 31.23 -33.15 -6.20
CA GLY A 127 31.29 -32.59 -7.54
C GLY A 127 32.50 -31.66 -7.76
N PRO A 128 32.84 -31.35 -9.02
CA PRO A 128 33.95 -30.46 -9.35
C PRO A 128 33.75 -29.06 -8.77
N ARG A 129 34.80 -28.46 -8.19
CA ARG A 129 34.77 -27.09 -7.60
C ARG A 129 34.14 -26.03 -8.53
N HIS A 130 34.31 -26.16 -9.84
CA HIS A 130 33.72 -25.25 -10.84
C HIS A 130 32.18 -25.19 -10.80
N SER A 131 31.51 -26.29 -10.47
CA SER A 131 30.05 -26.33 -10.36
C SER A 131 29.54 -25.54 -9.16
N ARG A 132 30.31 -25.52 -8.05
CA ARG A 132 30.01 -24.70 -6.87
C ARG A 132 30.23 -23.21 -7.12
N ASP A 133 31.27 -22.84 -7.85
CA ASP A 133 31.56 -21.43 -8.16
C ASP A 133 30.56 -20.81 -9.15
N CYS A 134 30.04 -21.62 -10.09
CA CYS A 134 28.92 -21.23 -10.94
C CYS A 134 27.63 -21.09 -10.11
N GLY A 135 27.44 -22.03 -9.17
CA GLY A 135 26.49 -22.00 -8.07
C GLY A 135 26.41 -20.61 -7.41
N ASN A 136 27.45 -20.27 -6.67
CA ASN A 136 27.50 -19.06 -5.86
C ASN A 136 27.29 -17.78 -6.67
N ARG A 137 27.77 -17.74 -7.92
CA ARG A 137 27.57 -16.59 -8.83
C ARG A 137 26.12 -16.40 -9.21
N ALA A 138 25.43 -17.44 -9.68
CA ALA A 138 24.01 -17.32 -10.04
C ALA A 138 23.12 -16.98 -8.82
N PHE A 139 23.47 -17.48 -7.64
CA PHE A 139 22.79 -17.09 -6.40
C PHE A 139 23.03 -15.61 -6.06
N ALA A 140 24.27 -15.12 -6.20
CA ALA A 140 24.59 -13.70 -5.99
C ALA A 140 23.84 -12.79 -6.98
N ASP A 141 23.76 -13.18 -8.26
CA ASP A 141 23.01 -12.43 -9.28
C ASP A 141 21.51 -12.34 -8.95
N LEU A 142 20.90 -13.46 -8.55
CA LEU A 142 19.50 -13.49 -8.12
C LEU A 142 19.26 -12.66 -6.85
N MET A 143 20.18 -12.72 -5.88
CA MET A 143 20.11 -11.91 -4.68
C MET A 143 20.25 -10.42 -4.99
N SER A 144 21.13 -10.04 -5.91
CA SER A 144 21.27 -8.65 -6.36
C SER A 144 19.97 -8.15 -6.99
N MET A 145 19.38 -8.92 -7.90
CA MET A 145 18.08 -8.60 -8.50
C MET A 145 16.97 -8.47 -7.45
N LEU A 146 16.95 -9.36 -6.45
CA LEU A 146 15.99 -9.30 -5.36
C LEU A 146 16.15 -8.00 -4.56
N VAL A 147 17.38 -7.62 -4.21
CA VAL A 147 17.67 -6.37 -3.48
C VAL A 147 17.24 -5.15 -4.30
N ASP A 148 17.57 -5.09 -5.58
CA ASP A 148 17.16 -3.97 -6.45
C ASP A 148 15.64 -3.85 -6.55
N THR A 149 14.94 -4.99 -6.64
CA THR A 149 13.47 -5.04 -6.68
C THR A 149 12.87 -4.60 -5.34
N LEU A 150 13.50 -4.97 -4.23
CA LEU A 150 13.10 -4.53 -2.88
C LEU A 150 13.29 -3.03 -2.69
N ASP A 151 14.33 -2.43 -3.27
CA ASP A 151 14.54 -0.98 -3.28
C ASP A 151 13.44 -0.28 -4.08
N GLY A 152 13.06 -0.85 -5.23
CA GLY A 152 11.88 -0.42 -5.99
C GLY A 152 10.58 -0.47 -5.16
N MET A 153 10.36 -1.57 -4.45
CA MET A 153 9.21 -1.74 -3.56
C MET A 153 9.22 -0.73 -2.41
N ALA A 154 10.37 -0.51 -1.76
CA ALA A 154 10.50 0.45 -0.66
C ALA A 154 10.17 1.88 -1.12
N ASN A 155 10.65 2.27 -2.31
CA ASN A 155 10.28 3.55 -2.92
C ASN A 155 8.78 3.64 -3.20
N ALA A 156 8.16 2.58 -3.70
CA ALA A 156 6.71 2.53 -3.90
C ALA A 156 5.91 2.66 -2.59
N VAL A 157 6.37 2.05 -1.50
CA VAL A 157 5.77 2.21 -0.16
C VAL A 157 5.90 3.65 0.34
N ASN A 158 7.05 4.29 0.12
CA ASN A 158 7.24 5.71 0.46
C ASN A 158 6.33 6.62 -0.38
N ASP A 159 6.13 6.32 -1.66
CA ASP A 159 5.16 7.03 -2.50
C ASP A 159 3.74 6.89 -1.91
N LEU A 160 3.37 5.68 -1.46
CA LEU A 160 2.05 5.41 -0.87
C LEU A 160 1.83 6.19 0.43
N ALA A 161 2.87 6.29 1.27
CA ALA A 161 2.85 7.13 2.47
C ALA A 161 2.56 8.60 2.13
N ARG A 162 3.24 9.14 1.12
CA ARG A 162 3.00 10.53 0.67
C ARG A 162 1.58 10.74 0.14
N ARG A 163 1.00 9.76 -0.56
CA ARG A 163 -0.39 9.83 -1.02
C ARG A 163 -1.39 9.73 0.12
N THR A 164 -1.11 8.91 1.12
CA THR A 164 -1.92 8.81 2.34
C THR A 164 -2.00 10.16 3.06
N HIS A 165 -0.86 10.84 3.24
CA HIS A 165 -0.83 12.20 3.80
C HIS A 165 -1.55 13.24 2.94
N ALA A 166 -1.50 13.13 1.61
CA ALA A 166 -2.26 14.03 0.74
C ALA A 166 -3.78 13.86 0.95
N VAL A 167 -4.27 12.65 1.21
CA VAL A 167 -5.68 12.43 1.60
C VAL A 167 -5.98 13.04 2.96
N GLU A 168 -5.07 12.90 3.93
CA GLU A 168 -5.18 13.53 5.26
C GLU A 168 -5.32 15.06 5.19
N GLU A 169 -4.59 15.72 4.30
CA GLU A 169 -4.76 17.16 4.05
C GLU A 169 -6.15 17.50 3.51
N VAL A 170 -6.69 16.66 2.62
CA VAL A 170 -8.06 16.83 2.10
C VAL A 170 -9.09 16.66 3.20
N VAL A 171 -8.90 15.69 4.11
CA VAL A 171 -9.77 15.49 5.28
C VAL A 171 -9.80 16.72 6.16
N SER A 172 -8.64 17.26 6.50
CA SER A 172 -8.53 18.48 7.33
C SER A 172 -9.26 19.67 6.71
N GLN A 173 -9.10 19.88 5.40
CA GLN A 173 -9.80 20.94 4.67
C GLN A 173 -11.31 20.69 4.59
N SER A 174 -11.72 19.44 4.38
CA SER A 174 -13.12 19.03 4.32
C SER A 174 -13.85 19.24 5.65
N ASP A 175 -13.19 18.95 6.77
CA ASP A 175 -13.72 19.14 8.12
C ASP A 175 -13.92 20.64 8.45
N SER A 176 -12.97 21.48 8.03
CA SER A 176 -13.08 22.94 8.11
C SER A 176 -14.27 23.47 7.28
N ILE A 177 -14.45 22.96 6.05
CA ILE A 177 -15.59 23.31 5.21
C ILE A 177 -16.91 22.89 5.87
N ALA A 178 -17.01 21.66 6.36
CA ALA A 178 -18.20 21.15 7.03
C ALA A 178 -18.57 22.03 8.24
N THR A 179 -17.58 22.42 9.04
CA THR A 179 -17.76 23.32 10.18
C THR A 179 -18.25 24.70 9.76
N ASN A 180 -17.67 25.28 8.71
CA ASN A 180 -18.12 26.58 8.20
C ASN A 180 -19.55 26.53 7.64
N ILE A 181 -19.92 25.44 6.94
CA ILE A 181 -21.31 25.24 6.48
C ILE A 181 -22.25 25.15 7.69
N ALA A 182 -21.87 24.46 8.77
CA ALA A 182 -22.69 24.36 9.98
C ALA A 182 -22.90 25.72 10.66
N ILE A 183 -21.88 26.58 10.68
CA ILE A 183 -21.98 27.96 11.18
C ILE A 183 -22.97 28.76 10.32
N GLU A 184 -22.82 28.68 8.99
CA GLU A 184 -23.72 29.42 8.10
C GLU A 184 -25.14 28.89 8.09
N ALA A 185 -25.33 27.59 8.35
CA ALA A 185 -26.65 27.01 8.56
C ALA A 185 -27.39 27.75 9.69
N ALA A 186 -26.74 28.01 10.82
CA ALA A 186 -27.35 28.71 11.95
C ALA A 186 -27.77 30.16 11.62
N ALA A 187 -27.14 30.79 10.62
CA ALA A 187 -27.46 32.15 10.16
C ALA A 187 -28.47 32.20 9.00
N ALA A 188 -28.83 31.06 8.43
CA ALA A 188 -29.63 30.93 7.21
C ALA A 188 -31.15 30.90 7.42
N GLY A 189 -31.63 30.96 8.67
CA GLY A 189 -33.04 31.04 9.00
C GLY A 189 -33.83 29.85 8.45
N VAL A 190 -34.76 30.09 7.53
CA VAL A 190 -35.61 29.03 6.94
C VAL A 190 -34.82 27.95 6.19
N HIS A 191 -33.58 28.24 5.77
CA HIS A 191 -32.71 27.28 5.08
C HIS A 191 -31.73 26.54 6.00
N GLU A 192 -31.75 26.82 7.31
CA GLU A 192 -30.86 26.21 8.30
C GLU A 192 -30.86 24.68 8.22
N LYS A 193 -32.04 24.07 8.09
CA LYS A 193 -32.18 22.61 8.04
C LYS A 193 -31.47 22.00 6.83
N GLU A 194 -31.57 22.63 5.66
CA GLU A 194 -30.92 22.14 4.43
C GLU A 194 -29.39 22.23 4.55
N PHE A 195 -28.86 23.36 5.01
CA PHE A 195 -27.41 23.53 5.18
C PHE A 195 -26.84 22.67 6.31
N ARG A 196 -27.58 22.47 7.40
CA ARG A 196 -27.17 21.54 8.47
C ARG A 196 -27.07 20.11 7.95
N THR A 197 -28.02 19.70 7.11
CA THR A 197 -27.97 18.37 6.47
C THR A 197 -26.71 18.23 5.62
N VAL A 198 -26.35 19.26 4.84
CA VAL A 198 -25.11 19.26 4.05
C VAL A 198 -23.87 19.13 4.94
N SER A 199 -23.77 19.91 6.02
CA SER A 199 -22.61 19.82 6.92
C SER A 199 -22.51 18.47 7.61
N ASP A 200 -23.64 17.89 8.01
CA ASP A 200 -23.65 16.60 8.71
C ASP A 200 -23.27 15.46 7.77
N THR A 201 -23.78 15.47 6.52
CA THR A 201 -23.34 14.50 5.50
C THR A 201 -21.85 14.67 5.16
N MET A 202 -21.35 15.91 5.06
CA MET A 202 -19.93 16.17 4.83
C MET A 202 -19.07 15.59 5.96
N ARG A 203 -19.52 15.68 7.22
CA ARG A 203 -18.83 15.08 8.37
C ARG A 203 -18.77 13.56 8.28
N THR A 204 -19.86 12.91 7.88
CA THR A 204 -19.85 11.46 7.63
C THR A 204 -18.75 11.08 6.63
N TYR A 205 -18.65 11.80 5.51
CA TYR A 205 -17.61 11.52 4.51
C TYR A 205 -16.19 11.82 5.03
N VAL A 206 -16.02 12.85 5.87
CA VAL A 206 -14.76 13.13 6.55
C VAL A 206 -14.36 11.97 7.47
N ASP A 207 -15.32 11.41 8.21
CA ASP A 207 -15.06 10.27 9.09
C ASP A 207 -14.74 9.00 8.30
N ASP A 208 -15.41 8.76 7.17
CA ASP A 208 -15.08 7.67 6.25
C ASP A 208 -13.64 7.80 5.73
N LEU A 209 -13.23 9.01 5.30
CA LEU A 209 -11.85 9.26 4.88
C LEU A 209 -10.83 9.04 6.01
N ARG A 210 -11.14 9.46 7.25
CA ARG A 210 -10.28 9.23 8.42
C ARG A 210 -10.06 7.74 8.64
N GLN A 211 -11.13 6.94 8.59
CA GLN A 211 -11.02 5.50 8.71
C GLN A 211 -10.11 4.90 7.63
N MET A 212 -10.27 5.30 6.36
CA MET A 212 -9.39 4.84 5.28
C MET A 212 -7.91 5.21 5.54
N ILE A 213 -7.64 6.43 6.02
CA ILE A 213 -6.29 6.90 6.36
C ILE A 213 -5.70 6.08 7.51
N ASP A 214 -6.46 5.83 8.57
CA ASP A 214 -5.96 5.09 9.74
C ASP A 214 -5.57 3.66 9.35
N GLU A 215 -6.45 2.96 8.62
CA GLU A 215 -6.19 1.61 8.12
C GLU A 215 -4.99 1.56 7.17
N ALA A 216 -4.88 2.55 6.28
CA ALA A 216 -3.78 2.64 5.32
C ALA A 216 -2.45 2.99 6.00
N SER A 217 -2.42 4.00 6.86
CA SER A 217 -1.21 4.51 7.52
C SER A 217 -0.52 3.42 8.33
N ASP A 218 -1.30 2.64 9.07
CA ASP A 218 -0.78 1.54 9.85
C ASP A 218 -0.20 0.42 8.97
N ALA A 219 -0.85 0.11 7.85
CA ALA A 219 -0.34 -0.86 6.88
C ALA A 219 0.92 -0.36 6.16
N VAL A 220 0.96 0.90 5.74
CA VAL A 220 2.12 1.54 5.09
C VAL A 220 3.33 1.54 6.03
N ARG A 221 3.14 1.93 7.29
CA ARG A 221 4.20 1.94 8.30
C ARG A 221 4.81 0.54 8.47
N ARG A 222 3.97 -0.48 8.63
CA ARG A 222 4.44 -1.88 8.74
C ARG A 222 5.14 -2.36 7.47
N ALA A 223 4.65 -1.99 6.28
CA ALA A 223 5.30 -2.31 5.03
C ALA A 223 6.71 -1.68 4.93
N ALA A 224 6.84 -0.41 5.33
CA ALA A 224 8.10 0.31 5.31
C ALA A 224 9.13 -0.31 6.28
N GLU A 225 8.73 -0.58 7.52
CA GLU A 225 9.56 -1.23 8.54
C GLU A 225 10.05 -2.61 8.06
N LYS A 226 9.13 -3.45 7.55
CA LYS A 226 9.47 -4.78 7.05
C LYS A 226 10.32 -4.73 5.78
N GLY A 227 10.05 -3.78 4.89
CA GLY A 227 10.80 -3.57 3.65
C GLY A 227 12.25 -3.19 3.92
N ALA A 228 12.49 -2.22 4.80
CA ALA A 228 13.83 -1.83 5.23
C ALA A 228 14.57 -3.00 5.90
N ALA A 229 13.89 -3.76 6.75
CA ALA A 229 14.48 -4.90 7.43
C ALA A 229 14.79 -6.08 6.48
N LEU A 230 14.00 -6.27 5.44
CA LEU A 230 14.21 -7.27 4.39
C LEU A 230 15.37 -6.89 3.47
N ARG A 231 15.43 -5.61 3.06
CA ARG A 231 16.55 -5.06 2.29
C ARG A 231 17.89 -5.28 2.98
N ARG A 232 17.97 -4.97 4.27
CA ARG A 232 19.20 -5.18 5.06
C ARG A 232 19.64 -6.64 5.05
N ILE A 233 18.70 -7.58 5.23
CA ILE A 233 19.01 -9.01 5.15
C ILE A 233 19.55 -9.37 3.76
N GLY A 234 18.99 -8.81 2.69
CA GLY A 234 19.46 -9.05 1.32
C GLY A 234 20.89 -8.51 1.07
N LEU A 235 21.23 -7.36 1.63
CA LEU A 235 22.59 -6.79 1.55
C LEU A 235 23.59 -7.60 2.36
N ASP A 236 23.28 -7.93 3.62
CA ASP A 236 24.12 -8.78 4.47
C ASP A 236 24.41 -10.12 3.78
N ALA A 237 23.37 -10.67 3.13
CA ALA A 237 23.41 -11.88 2.32
C ALA A 237 24.39 -11.79 1.13
N LEU A 238 24.46 -10.65 0.44
CA LEU A 238 25.39 -10.41 -0.66
C LEU A 238 26.82 -10.23 -0.15
N ASP A 239 27.00 -9.50 0.95
CA ASP A 239 28.31 -9.28 1.56
C ASP A 239 28.95 -10.56 2.09
N GLU A 240 28.14 -11.51 2.59
CA GLU A 240 28.61 -12.86 2.94
C GLU A 240 29.10 -13.64 1.72
N LEU A 241 28.41 -13.54 0.58
CA LEU A 241 28.80 -14.25 -0.64
C LEU A 241 30.11 -13.70 -1.20
N HIS A 242 30.26 -12.37 -1.24
CA HIS A 242 31.49 -11.72 -1.70
C HIS A 242 32.70 -12.01 -0.82
N ARG A 243 32.51 -12.25 0.48
CA ARG A 243 33.60 -12.63 1.39
C ARG A 243 34.05 -14.09 1.23
N ASN A 244 33.19 -14.94 0.71
CA ASN A 244 33.43 -16.38 0.56
C ASN A 244 33.83 -16.80 -0.87
N SER A 245 33.73 -15.90 -1.85
CA SER A 245 34.18 -16.06 -3.23
C SER A 245 35.62 -15.60 -3.42
#